data_AF-A0A821H7B7-F1
#
_entry.id   AF-A0A821H7B7-F1
#
_cell.length_a   1.000
_cell.length_b   1.000
_cell.length_c   1.000
_cell.angle_alpha   90.00
_cell.angle_beta   90.00
_cell.angle_gamma   90.00
#
_symmetry.space_group_name_H-M   'P 1'
#
loop_
_entity.id
_entity.type
_entity.pdbx_description
1 polymer ?
#
loop_
_entity_poly.entity_id
_entity_poly.type
_entity_poly.pdbx_seq_one_letter_code
_entity_poly.pdbx_strand_id
1 'polypeptide(L)'
;ENVGKPIAFLWADALRDFVDKPSNIDETSNMTTTIEPIVQQYISPIVETLLPPIYSDEPFEDRKSVFQAHLSPVHSKEDVQLVVNKLKENKKIANATHNIIWDEKRNAILADCDDDGETAASGRMLHLMEIADVKNVLVVVSRWFGGILLHNDRFKHINNATRIILINHGYINK
;
A
#
# COMPACT_ATOMS: atom_id res chain seq x y z
N GLU A 1 36.41 -30.39 -0.49
CA GLU A 1 35.26 -30.57 -1.40
C GLU A 1 34.41 -29.32 -1.34
N ASN A 2 34.40 -28.54 -2.42
CA ASN A 2 33.57 -27.34 -2.55
C ASN A 2 32.19 -27.77 -3.04
N VAL A 3 31.17 -27.65 -2.19
CA VAL A 3 29.77 -27.83 -2.61
C VAL A 3 29.02 -26.55 -2.28
N GLY A 4 28.73 -25.79 -3.33
CA GLY A 4 28.03 -24.51 -3.28
C GLY A 4 26.61 -24.66 -2.74
N LYS A 5 26.42 -24.22 -1.50
CA LYS A 5 25.11 -23.85 -0.97
C LYS A 5 24.95 -22.33 -1.12
N PRO A 6 23.80 -21.81 -1.56
CA PRO A 6 23.58 -20.37 -1.68
C PRO A 6 23.73 -19.70 -0.30
N ILE A 7 24.62 -18.73 -0.20
CA ILE A 7 24.90 -17.96 1.04
C ILE A 7 23.60 -17.33 1.61
N ALA A 8 22.59 -17.11 0.77
CA ALA A 8 21.29 -16.57 1.16
C ALA A 8 20.56 -17.39 2.25
N PHE A 9 20.75 -18.70 2.33
CA PHE A 9 20.05 -19.54 3.31
C PHE A 9 20.67 -19.50 4.71
N LEU A 10 21.97 -19.18 4.82
CA LEU A 10 22.66 -19.12 6.12
C LEU A 10 22.29 -17.87 6.94
N TRP A 11 21.87 -16.79 6.29
CA TRP A 11 21.47 -15.55 6.97
C TRP A 11 20.01 -15.56 7.44
N ALA A 12 19.13 -16.27 6.71
CA ALA A 12 17.70 -16.37 7.06
C ALA A 12 17.48 -17.14 8.38
N ASP A 13 18.23 -18.23 8.58
CA ASP A 13 18.14 -19.02 9.83
C ASP A 13 18.80 -18.27 11.01
N ALA A 14 19.91 -17.57 10.79
CA ALA A 14 20.59 -16.79 11.83
C ALA A 14 19.74 -15.62 12.36
N LEU A 15 18.89 -15.02 11.51
CA LEU A 15 17.98 -13.95 11.90
C LEU A 15 16.73 -14.47 12.64
N ARG A 16 16.27 -15.68 12.32
CA ARG A 16 15.12 -16.29 13.00
C ARG A 16 15.46 -16.66 14.45
N ASP A 17 16.67 -17.19 14.67
CA ASP A 17 17.20 -17.50 16.01
C ASP A 17 17.42 -16.25 16.90
N PHE A 18 17.54 -15.06 16.30
CA PHE A 18 17.68 -13.79 17.02
C PHE A 18 16.33 -13.21 17.46
N VAL A 19 15.27 -13.41 16.67
CA VAL A 19 13.93 -12.85 16.95
C VAL A 19 13.16 -13.67 17.99
N ASP A 20 13.40 -14.97 18.10
CA ASP A 20 12.67 -15.86 19.03
C ASP A 20 13.28 -15.96 20.44
N LYS A 21 14.36 -15.21 20.74
CA LYS A 21 14.90 -15.11 22.11
C LYS A 21 14.41 -13.83 22.80
N PRO A 22 13.50 -13.90 23.78
CA PRO A 22 13.25 -12.78 24.65
C PRO A 22 14.45 -12.60 25.58
N SER A 23 15.34 -11.67 25.25
CA SER A 23 16.41 -11.26 26.14
C SER A 23 15.87 -10.24 27.14
N ASN A 24 15.71 -10.67 28.39
CA ASN A 24 15.78 -9.78 29.56
C ASN A 24 17.11 -9.03 29.49
N ILE A 25 17.09 -7.75 29.16
CA ILE A 25 18.27 -6.88 29.26
C ILE A 25 17.81 -5.52 29.78
N ASP A 26 17.92 -5.38 31.10
CA ASP A 26 18.12 -4.11 31.77
C ASP A 26 19.40 -3.44 31.22
N GLU A 27 19.31 -2.11 31.06
CA GLU A 27 20.36 -1.10 30.91
C GLU A 27 21.82 -1.54 30.63
N THR A 28 22.39 -1.17 29.48
CA THR A 28 23.63 -0.35 29.40
C THR A 28 24.08 -0.01 27.95
N SER A 29 24.10 1.29 27.67
CA SER A 29 25.08 2.07 26.87
C SER A 29 25.49 1.67 25.43
N ASN A 30 25.05 2.54 24.49
CA ASN A 30 25.85 3.20 23.44
C ASN A 30 26.53 2.35 22.33
N MET A 31 25.73 1.70 21.47
CA MET A 31 26.20 1.19 20.16
C MET A 31 25.18 1.38 19.02
N THR A 32 24.34 2.42 19.08
CA THR A 32 23.29 2.65 18.07
C THR A 32 23.67 3.69 17.00
N THR A 33 24.63 4.58 17.27
CA THR A 33 24.79 5.81 16.48
C THR A 33 25.60 5.67 15.18
N THR A 34 26.33 4.56 14.96
CA THR A 34 27.25 4.43 13.81
C THR A 34 26.69 3.61 12.65
N ILE A 35 25.59 2.86 12.86
CA ILE A 35 25.05 1.93 11.85
C ILE A 35 24.08 2.64 10.88
N GLU A 36 23.32 3.63 11.35
CA GLU A 36 22.33 4.34 10.52
C GLU A 36 22.87 4.93 9.20
N PRO A 37 24.01 5.65 9.15
CA PRO A 37 24.43 6.31 7.92
C PRO A 37 24.87 5.33 6.82
N ILE A 38 25.44 4.17 7.19
CA ILE A 38 25.86 3.13 6.23
C ILE A 38 24.64 2.38 5.71
N VAL A 39 23.68 2.08 6.59
CA VAL A 39 22.40 1.46 6.23
C VAL A 39 21.64 2.36 5.24
N GLN A 40 21.55 3.68 5.50
CA GLN A 40 20.88 4.62 4.59
C GLN A 40 21.52 4.66 3.19
N GLN A 41 22.85 4.59 3.11
CA GLN A 41 23.61 4.74 1.87
C GLN A 41 23.39 3.57 0.89
N TYR A 42 23.22 2.35 1.38
CA TYR A 42 23.11 1.16 0.52
C TYR A 42 21.71 0.53 0.50
N ILE A 43 20.89 0.70 1.54
CA ILE A 43 19.54 0.12 1.57
C ILE A 43 18.56 0.95 0.74
N SER A 44 18.61 2.29 0.79
CA SER A 44 17.65 3.13 0.06
C SER A 44 17.61 2.87 -1.45
N PRO A 45 18.76 2.76 -2.16
CA PRO A 45 18.78 2.44 -3.59
C PRO A 45 18.22 1.05 -3.89
N ILE A 46 18.44 0.08 -3.00
CA ILE A 46 17.95 -1.30 -3.17
C ILE A 46 16.43 -1.34 -3.00
N VAL A 47 15.89 -0.64 -1.99
CA VAL A 47 14.44 -0.54 -1.75
C VAL A 47 13.73 0.17 -2.91
N GLU A 48 14.34 1.21 -3.48
CA GLU A 48 13.79 1.91 -4.64
C GLU A 48 13.76 1.04 -5.90
N THR A 49 14.70 0.10 -6.03
CA THR A 49 14.73 -0.87 -7.14
C THR A 49 13.66 -1.96 -7.01
N LEU A 50 13.15 -2.20 -5.79
CA LEU A 50 12.15 -3.23 -5.48
C LEU A 50 10.72 -2.67 -5.35
N LEU A 51 10.54 -1.34 -5.47
CA LEU A 51 9.23 -0.71 -5.39
C LEU A 51 8.43 -0.97 -6.67
N PRO A 52 7.22 -1.55 -6.58
CA PRO A 52 6.36 -1.67 -7.75
C PRO A 52 5.96 -0.31 -8.34
N PRO A 53 5.80 -0.20 -9.67
CA PRO A 53 5.44 1.07 -10.30
C PRO A 53 4.08 1.55 -9.82
N ILE A 54 3.97 2.86 -9.60
CA ILE A 54 2.72 3.50 -9.14
C ILE A 54 2.20 4.38 -10.27
N TYR A 55 1.03 4.04 -10.78
CA TYR A 55 0.29 4.82 -11.76
C TYR A 55 -0.76 5.65 -11.07
N SER A 56 -0.87 6.94 -11.42
CA SER A 56 -1.85 7.85 -10.83
C SER A 56 -2.64 8.51 -11.95
N ASP A 57 -3.97 8.50 -11.85
CA ASP A 57 -4.82 9.25 -12.76
C ASP A 57 -4.86 10.74 -12.38
N GLU A 58 -5.31 11.57 -13.33
CA GLU A 58 -5.62 12.98 -13.07
C GLU A 58 -6.72 13.11 -12.00
N PRO A 59 -6.56 14.00 -11.01
CA PRO A 59 -7.58 14.21 -9.99
C PRO A 59 -8.82 14.87 -10.58
N PHE A 60 -10.00 14.51 -10.07
CA PHE A 60 -11.27 15.15 -10.44
C PHE A 60 -12.03 15.65 -9.20
N GLU A 61 -12.95 16.60 -9.41
CA GLU A 61 -13.69 17.26 -8.34
C GLU A 61 -15.21 17.08 -8.47
N ASP A 62 -15.89 16.84 -7.35
CA ASP A 62 -17.34 17.01 -7.20
C ASP A 62 -17.64 17.76 -5.90
N ARG A 63 -18.41 18.85 -5.99
CA ARG A 63 -18.80 19.69 -4.85
C ARG A 63 -17.63 19.96 -3.89
N LYS A 64 -16.52 20.47 -4.44
CA LYS A 64 -15.25 20.76 -3.74
C LYS A 64 -14.51 19.56 -3.16
N SER A 65 -15.08 18.36 -3.20
CA SER A 65 -14.37 17.14 -2.83
C SER A 65 -13.53 16.69 -4.02
N VAL A 66 -12.25 16.46 -3.79
CA VAL A 66 -11.31 16.00 -4.84
C VAL A 66 -11.05 14.52 -4.65
N PHE A 67 -10.96 13.79 -5.76
CA PHE A 67 -10.69 12.36 -5.82
C PHE A 67 -9.51 12.07 -6.73
N GLN A 68 -8.65 11.13 -6.32
CA GLN A 68 -7.56 10.63 -7.16
C GLN A 68 -7.39 9.14 -6.95
N ALA A 69 -7.27 8.39 -8.05
CA ALA A 69 -6.97 6.98 -8.03
C ALA A 69 -5.49 6.72 -8.30
N HIS A 70 -4.94 5.75 -7.58
CA HIS A 70 -3.61 5.21 -7.79
C HIS A 70 -3.70 3.70 -7.96
N LEU A 71 -2.90 3.16 -8.86
CA LEU A 71 -2.84 1.75 -9.20
C LEU A 71 -1.40 1.27 -9.16
N SER A 72 -1.16 0.08 -8.62
CA SER A 72 0.14 -0.56 -8.68
C SER A 72 0.01 -2.07 -8.81
N PRO A 73 0.73 -2.72 -9.74
CA PRO A 73 0.79 -4.19 -9.78
C PRO A 73 1.53 -4.69 -8.54
N VAL A 74 0.93 -5.64 -7.82
CA VAL A 74 1.47 -6.18 -6.56
C VAL A 74 1.28 -7.69 -6.52
N HIS A 75 2.18 -8.41 -5.87
CA HIS A 75 2.13 -9.88 -5.75
C HIS A 75 2.28 -10.37 -4.30
N SER A 76 2.55 -9.47 -3.38
CA SER A 76 2.78 -9.79 -1.98
C SER A 76 2.23 -8.69 -1.06
N LYS A 77 2.10 -9.00 0.23
CA LYS A 77 1.68 -8.01 1.23
C LYS A 77 2.77 -6.93 1.42
N GLU A 78 4.03 -7.33 1.26
CA GLU A 78 5.21 -6.49 1.34
C GLU A 78 5.18 -5.43 0.22
N ASP A 79 4.84 -5.83 -1.01
CA ASP A 79 4.67 -4.90 -2.13
C ASP A 79 3.61 -3.83 -1.83
N VAL A 80 2.47 -4.27 -1.29
CA VAL A 80 1.38 -3.36 -0.89
C VAL A 80 1.88 -2.36 0.15
N GLN A 81 2.61 -2.82 1.16
CA GLN A 81 3.13 -1.94 2.21
C GLN A 81 4.14 -0.94 1.67
N LEU A 82 5.02 -1.36 0.75
CA LEU A 82 5.98 -0.47 0.09
C LEU A 82 5.26 0.61 -0.71
N VAL A 83 4.26 0.24 -1.51
CA VAL A 83 3.48 1.19 -2.32
C VAL A 83 2.69 2.17 -1.44
N VAL A 84 2.00 1.68 -0.41
CA VAL A 84 1.24 2.54 0.51
C VAL A 84 2.16 3.50 1.26
N ASN A 85 3.32 3.04 1.73
CA ASN A 85 4.30 3.90 2.38
C ASN A 85 4.82 4.97 1.42
N LYS A 86 5.14 4.57 0.19
CA LYS A 86 5.62 5.50 -0.84
C LYS A 86 4.58 6.58 -1.15
N LEU A 87 3.32 6.21 -1.31
CA LEU A 87 2.22 7.15 -1.52
C LEU A 87 2.10 8.15 -0.34
N LYS A 88 2.29 7.68 0.89
CA LYS A 88 2.21 8.50 2.11
C LYS A 88 3.43 9.39 2.37
N GLU A 89 4.54 9.24 1.64
CA GLU A 89 5.63 10.24 1.65
C GLU A 89 5.13 11.60 1.16
N ASN A 90 4.15 11.61 0.26
CA ASN A 90 3.48 12.82 -0.16
C ASN A 90 2.46 13.26 0.92
N LYS A 91 2.77 14.36 1.62
CA LYS A 91 1.91 14.93 2.68
C LYS A 91 0.47 15.20 2.22
N LYS A 92 0.27 15.58 0.95
CA LYS A 92 -1.08 15.80 0.42
C LYS A 92 -1.87 14.50 0.41
N ILE A 93 -1.25 13.41 -0.04
CA ILE A 93 -1.85 12.09 -0.06
C ILE A 93 -2.05 11.64 1.38
N ALA A 94 -1.03 11.66 2.24
CA ALA A 94 -1.13 11.20 3.64
C ALA A 94 -2.27 11.84 4.46
N ASN A 95 -2.66 13.08 4.15
CA ASN A 95 -3.76 13.79 4.83
C ASN A 95 -5.14 13.54 4.20
N ALA A 96 -5.25 12.70 3.18
CA ALA A 96 -6.51 12.36 2.52
C ALA A 96 -7.24 11.23 3.24
N THR A 97 -8.55 11.13 3.05
CA THR A 97 -9.27 9.90 3.34
C THR A 97 -8.91 8.88 2.27
N HIS A 98 -8.37 7.73 2.67
CA HIS A 98 -7.96 6.68 1.75
C HIS A 98 -8.90 5.50 1.82
N ASN A 99 -9.42 5.10 0.65
CA ASN A 99 -10.12 3.83 0.47
C ASN A 99 -9.10 2.90 -0.19
N ILE A 100 -8.45 2.02 0.60
CA ILE A 100 -7.31 1.22 0.14
C ILE A 100 -7.75 -0.22 -0.01
N ILE A 101 -7.43 -0.83 -1.16
CA ILE A 101 -7.72 -2.24 -1.34
C ILE A 101 -6.65 -2.99 -2.10
N TRP A 102 -6.19 -4.04 -1.47
CA TRP A 102 -5.71 -5.25 -2.09
C TRP A 102 -6.36 -6.41 -1.34
N ASP A 103 -7.07 -7.30 -2.00
CA ASP A 103 -7.45 -8.54 -1.33
C ASP A 103 -7.49 -9.70 -2.32
N GLU A 104 -6.35 -10.36 -2.48
CA GLU A 104 -6.16 -11.53 -3.35
C GLU A 104 -6.83 -12.81 -2.81
N LYS A 105 -7.98 -12.66 -2.15
CA LYS A 105 -8.61 -13.62 -1.24
C LYS A 105 -7.72 -13.97 -0.04
N ARG A 106 -7.23 -12.90 0.57
CA ARG A 106 -7.01 -12.71 2.00
C ARG A 106 -5.64 -13.00 2.53
N ASN A 107 -4.65 -12.74 1.69
CA ASN A 107 -3.48 -12.04 2.22
C ASN A 107 -3.58 -10.53 1.94
N ALA A 108 -4.57 -9.91 2.64
CA ALA A 108 -5.27 -8.66 2.30
C ALA A 108 -4.67 -7.38 2.92
N ILE A 109 -4.99 -6.24 2.32
CA ILE A 109 -5.35 -5.01 3.05
C ILE A 109 -6.60 -4.38 2.42
N LEU A 110 -7.67 -4.29 3.19
CA LEU A 110 -8.86 -3.47 2.92
C LEU A 110 -8.97 -2.45 4.03
N ALA A 111 -8.97 -1.15 3.74
CA ALA A 111 -9.10 -0.15 4.81
C ALA A 111 -10.04 1.00 4.45
N ASP A 112 -10.92 1.27 5.41
CA ASP A 112 -11.73 2.47 5.62
C ASP A 112 -11.34 3.07 6.98
N CYS A 113 -11.20 4.38 7.09
CA CYS A 113 -11.28 5.09 8.37
C CYS A 113 -12.17 6.32 8.15
N ASP A 114 -13.38 6.26 8.70
CA ASP A 114 -14.36 7.35 8.63
C ASP A 114 -15.06 7.51 10.00
N ASP A 115 -15.00 8.73 10.54
CA ASP A 115 -15.52 9.13 11.86
C ASP A 115 -17.05 9.38 11.87
N ASP A 116 -17.69 9.36 10.69
CA ASP A 116 -19.10 9.74 10.51
C ASP A 116 -20.09 8.54 10.52
N GLY A 117 -19.63 7.34 10.89
CA GLY A 117 -20.49 6.15 11.05
C GLY A 117 -20.89 5.44 9.74
N GLU A 118 -20.27 5.81 8.61
CA GLU A 118 -20.53 5.21 7.30
C GLU A 118 -19.42 4.22 6.90
N THR A 119 -19.67 2.92 7.12
CA THR A 119 -18.80 1.81 6.68
C THR A 119 -19.22 1.28 5.31
N ALA A 120 -18.28 0.73 4.51
CA ALA A 120 -18.48 -0.11 3.30
C ALA A 120 -18.01 0.44 1.93
N ALA A 121 -17.16 1.48 1.87
CA ALA A 121 -16.56 1.87 0.59
C ALA A 121 -15.65 0.75 0.05
N SER A 122 -14.76 0.28 0.93
CA SER A 122 -13.85 -0.83 0.67
C SER A 122 -14.58 -2.10 0.21
N GLY A 123 -15.72 -2.45 0.84
CA GLY A 123 -16.53 -3.60 0.44
C GLY A 123 -17.15 -3.48 -0.95
N ARG A 124 -17.62 -2.30 -1.35
CA ARG A 124 -18.22 -2.07 -2.69
C ARG A 124 -17.17 -2.12 -3.80
N MET A 125 -16.01 -1.52 -3.56
CA MET A 125 -14.88 -1.58 -4.48
C MET A 125 -14.31 -3.01 -4.58
N LEU A 126 -14.21 -3.75 -3.48
CA LEU A 126 -13.79 -5.15 -3.50
C LEU A 126 -14.72 -5.98 -4.39
N HIS A 127 -16.04 -5.83 -4.19
CA HIS A 127 -17.03 -6.53 -4.99
C HIS A 127 -16.91 -6.21 -6.49
N LEU A 128 -16.61 -4.95 -6.84
CA LEU A 128 -16.32 -4.56 -8.23
C LEU A 128 -15.12 -5.33 -8.80
N MET A 129 -14.01 -5.41 -8.04
CA MET A 129 -12.80 -6.12 -8.47
C MET A 129 -13.05 -7.63 -8.59
N GLU A 130 -13.84 -8.21 -7.68
CA GLU A 130 -14.23 -9.64 -7.73
C GLU A 130 -15.08 -9.97 -8.95
N ILE A 131 -16.10 -9.14 -9.26
CA ILE A 131 -16.94 -9.33 -10.47
C ILE A 131 -16.09 -9.22 -11.73
N ALA A 132 -15.11 -8.32 -11.73
CA ALA A 132 -14.24 -8.08 -12.87
C ALA A 132 -13.06 -9.08 -12.98
N ASP A 133 -12.96 -10.06 -12.08
CA ASP A 133 -11.83 -11.02 -11.95
C ASP A 133 -10.44 -10.36 -11.96
N VAL A 134 -10.34 -9.18 -11.34
CA VAL A 134 -9.11 -8.39 -11.27
C VAL A 134 -8.19 -8.96 -10.19
N LYS A 135 -6.93 -9.23 -10.54
CA LYS A 135 -5.90 -9.84 -9.67
C LYS A 135 -4.57 -9.11 -9.81
N ASN A 136 -3.66 -9.35 -8.86
CA ASN A 136 -2.29 -8.84 -8.82
C ASN A 136 -2.16 -7.31 -8.92
N VAL A 137 -3.09 -6.57 -8.30
CA VAL A 137 -3.15 -5.12 -8.39
C VAL A 137 -3.74 -4.47 -7.14
N LEU A 138 -3.01 -3.53 -6.57
CA LEU A 138 -3.45 -2.62 -5.52
C LEU A 138 -4.10 -1.41 -6.15
N VAL A 139 -5.26 -1.02 -5.61
CA VAL A 139 -5.89 0.27 -5.94
C VAL A 139 -6.07 1.09 -4.66
N VAL A 140 -5.67 2.35 -4.73
CA VAL A 140 -5.83 3.34 -3.66
C VAL A 140 -6.64 4.51 -4.23
N VAL A 141 -7.79 4.81 -3.62
CA VAL A 141 -8.53 6.03 -3.95
C VAL A 141 -8.46 7.02 -2.80
N SER A 142 -7.77 8.13 -3.04
CA SER A 142 -7.62 9.24 -2.11
C SER A 142 -8.75 10.26 -2.32
N ARG A 143 -9.37 10.70 -1.24
CA ARG A 143 -10.38 11.76 -1.22
C ARG A 143 -9.96 12.90 -0.30
N TRP A 144 -10.07 14.13 -0.79
CA TRP A 144 -9.95 15.34 0.01
C TRP A 144 -11.33 15.98 0.19
N PHE A 145 -11.77 16.15 1.43
CA PHE A 145 -13.08 16.74 1.73
C PHE A 145 -13.10 18.25 1.44
N GLY A 146 -14.12 18.70 0.71
CA GLY A 146 -14.28 20.10 0.29
C GLY A 146 -15.19 20.96 1.16
N GLY A 147 -15.65 20.45 2.32
CA GLY A 147 -16.63 21.15 3.17
C GLY A 147 -18.10 20.84 2.84
N ILE A 148 -18.38 20.01 1.83
CA ILE A 148 -19.75 19.63 1.42
C ILE A 148 -19.91 18.11 1.49
N LEU A 149 -20.89 17.65 2.26
CA LEU A 149 -21.20 16.23 2.41
C LEU A 149 -21.79 15.66 1.11
N LEU A 150 -21.09 14.68 0.54
CA LEU A 150 -21.50 13.96 -0.67
C LEU A 150 -22.44 12.79 -0.37
N HIS A 151 -22.51 12.34 0.89
CA HIS A 151 -23.24 11.13 1.30
C HIS A 151 -22.90 9.95 0.37
N ASN A 152 -23.90 9.19 -0.07
CA ASN A 152 -23.75 8.03 -0.94
C ASN A 152 -23.04 8.30 -2.28
N ASP A 153 -23.01 9.55 -2.78
CA ASP A 153 -22.37 9.86 -4.07
C ASP A 153 -20.86 9.70 -4.02
N ARG A 154 -20.22 9.91 -2.86
CA ARG A 154 -18.77 9.69 -2.72
C ARG A 154 -18.37 8.27 -3.09
N PHE A 155 -19.19 7.28 -2.73
CA PHE A 155 -18.92 5.87 -3.04
C PHE A 155 -19.06 5.60 -4.54
N LYS A 156 -19.98 6.30 -5.23
CA LYS A 156 -20.09 6.22 -6.69
C LYS A 156 -18.81 6.75 -7.35
N HIS A 157 -18.30 7.88 -6.87
CA HIS A 157 -17.04 8.47 -7.36
C HIS A 157 -15.85 7.56 -7.12
N ILE A 158 -15.74 6.99 -5.93
CA ILE A 158 -14.67 6.05 -5.58
C ILE A 158 -14.69 4.80 -6.48
N ASN A 159 -15.87 4.18 -6.65
CA ASN A 159 -16.02 3.02 -7.52
C ASN A 159 -15.74 3.35 -8.99
N ASN A 160 -16.20 4.51 -9.45
CA ASN A 160 -15.97 4.94 -10.83
C ASN A 160 -14.49 5.23 -11.09
N ALA A 161 -13.80 5.91 -10.17
CA ALA A 161 -12.37 6.14 -10.24
C ALA A 161 -11.58 4.82 -10.29
N THR A 162 -11.96 3.85 -9.45
CA THR A 162 -11.40 2.49 -9.44
C THR A 162 -11.59 1.79 -10.79
N ARG A 163 -12.81 1.85 -11.36
CA ARG A 163 -13.10 1.24 -12.66
C ARG A 163 -12.29 1.88 -13.79
N ILE A 164 -12.21 3.21 -13.80
CA ILE A 164 -11.51 3.97 -14.85
C ILE A 164 -10.02 3.61 -14.85
N ILE A 165 -9.36 3.65 -13.69
CA ILE A 165 -7.92 3.37 -13.64
C ILE A 165 -7.62 1.92 -14.05
N LEU A 166 -8.48 0.98 -13.69
CA LEU A 166 -8.36 -0.43 -14.10
C LEU A 166 -8.55 -0.61 -15.61
N ILE A 167 -9.50 0.08 -16.23
CA ILE A 167 -9.70 0.07 -17.70
C ILE A 167 -8.47 0.67 -18.40
N ASN A 168 -7.98 1.80 -17.91
CA ASN A 168 -6.84 2.51 -18.51
C ASN A 168 -5.56 1.65 -18.52
N HIS A 169 -5.42 0.78 -17.51
CA HIS A 169 -4.26 -0.11 -17.36
C HIS A 169 -4.54 -1.56 -17.81
N GLY A 170 -5.66 -1.81 -18.49
CA GLY A 170 -5.95 -3.10 -19.14
C GLY A 170 -6.37 -4.24 -18.21
N TYR A 171 -6.77 -3.94 -16.97
CA TYR A 171 -7.32 -4.94 -16.04
C TYR A 171 -8.79 -5.26 -16.30
N ILE A 172 -9.50 -4.35 -16.98
CA ILE A 172 -10.92 -4.51 -17.33
C ILE A 172 -11.08 -4.19 -18.82
N ASN A 173 -11.74 -5.09 -19.56
CA ASN A 173 -12.10 -4.85 -20.96
C ASN A 173 -13.24 -3.82 -21.06
N LYS A 174 -13.16 -2.94 -22.07
CA LYS A 174 -14.17 -1.92 -22.36
C LYS A 174 -15.50 -2.51 -22.83
#